data_AF-A0A3D5ZFZ3-F1
#
_entry.id   AF-A0A3D5ZFZ3-F1
#
_cell.length_a   1.000
_cell.length_b   1.000
_cell.length_c   1.000
_cell.angle_alpha   90.00
_cell.angle_beta   90.00
_cell.angle_gamma   90.00
#
_symmetry.space_group_name_H-M   'P 1'
#
loop_
_entity.id
_entity.type
_entity.pdbx_description
1 polymer ?
#
loop_
_entity_poly.entity_id
_entity_poly.type
_entity_poly.pdbx_seq_one_letter_code
_entity_poly.pdbx_strand_id
1 'polypeptide(L)'
;MHQGANIHELNVVRRAYSQFKGGGMLGHAQGPVHSFVLSDVPGDDPAIIGSGPSWPGDGDNPLPVLQKFSIPAPKVQAKKTTKSTWEHQYKIVATPINMLAAVEKSLRANDWSICNLGDCEEGSPRDMAARHLNILQQQPSSNMAILSGGEAASMVLGDGIGGPNREYVLEIMLEAKRRSLPGSLTAFAIDNDGV
;
A
#
# COMPACT_ATOMS: atom_id res chain seq x y z
N MET A 1 9.30 15.16 9.66
CA MET A 1 8.83 15.32 8.27
C MET A 1 9.54 16.48 7.57
N HIS A 2 9.42 17.74 8.02
CA HIS A 2 10.06 18.90 7.36
C HIS A 2 11.59 18.83 7.20
N GLN A 3 12.28 17.97 7.95
CA GLN A 3 13.72 17.78 7.86
C GLN A 3 14.15 16.54 7.05
N GLY A 4 13.23 15.91 6.30
CA GLY A 4 13.57 14.78 5.41
C GLY A 4 13.69 13.41 6.08
N ALA A 5 13.11 13.23 7.27
CA ALA A 5 13.02 11.90 7.91
C ALA A 5 12.20 10.93 7.06
N ASN A 6 12.73 9.72 6.83
CA ASN A 6 12.02 8.69 6.07
C ASN A 6 10.89 8.06 6.90
N ILE A 7 10.03 7.26 6.25
CA ILE A 7 8.85 6.68 6.90
C ILE A 7 9.21 5.73 8.04
N HIS A 8 10.30 4.96 7.91
CA HIS A 8 10.75 4.06 8.97
C HIS A 8 11.20 4.84 10.20
N GLU A 9 11.98 5.90 10.02
CA GLU A 9 12.43 6.81 11.09
C GLU A 9 11.26 7.47 11.81
N LEU A 10 10.27 7.95 11.05
CA LEU A 10 9.05 8.52 11.62
C LEU A 10 8.26 7.47 12.41
N ASN A 11 8.13 6.26 11.89
CA ASN A 11 7.38 5.19 12.55
C ASN A 11 8.06 4.71 13.83
N VAL A 12 9.40 4.64 13.88
CA VAL A 12 10.17 4.36 15.10
C VAL A 12 9.80 5.36 16.20
N VAL A 13 9.83 6.67 15.90
CA VAL A 13 9.48 7.70 16.88
C VAL A 13 7.99 7.65 17.26
N ARG A 14 7.09 7.50 16.28
CA ARG A 14 5.63 7.42 16.52
C ARG A 14 5.24 6.23 17.39
N ARG A 15 5.84 5.06 17.17
CA ARG A 15 5.59 3.86 17.98
C ARG A 15 6.15 4.00 19.40
N ALA A 16 7.35 4.56 19.54
CA ALA A 16 7.99 4.79 20.84
C ALA A 16 7.14 5.69 21.76
N TYR A 17 6.43 6.69 21.23
CA TYR A 17 5.63 7.62 22.02
C TYR A 17 4.11 7.38 21.97
N SER A 18 3.66 6.25 21.41
CA SER A 18 2.25 5.89 21.36
C SER A 18 1.92 4.80 22.37
N GLN A 19 0.84 5.00 23.14
CA GLN A 19 0.29 3.96 24.02
C GLN A 19 -0.34 2.80 23.25
N PHE A 20 -0.74 3.01 21.99
CA PHE A 20 -1.46 2.02 21.19
C PHE A 20 -0.59 1.33 20.13
N LYS A 21 0.31 2.05 19.46
CA LYS A 21 1.15 1.49 18.39
C LYS A 21 2.26 0.58 18.93
N GLY A 22 2.89 -0.22 18.06
CA GLY A 22 4.01 -1.09 18.40
C GLY A 22 3.70 -2.06 19.55
N GLY A 23 2.59 -2.79 19.44
CA GLY A 23 2.07 -3.72 20.44
C GLY A 23 1.42 -3.07 21.65
N GLY A 24 1.26 -1.75 21.65
CA GLY A 24 0.72 -1.00 22.78
C GLY A 24 -0.71 -1.40 23.12
N MET A 25 -1.52 -1.70 22.11
CA MET A 25 -2.89 -2.17 22.29
C MET A 25 -2.94 -3.49 23.08
N LEU A 26 -2.00 -4.41 22.83
CA LEU A 26 -1.92 -5.68 23.55
C LEU A 26 -1.65 -5.46 25.05
N GLY A 27 -0.87 -4.43 25.40
CA GLY A 27 -0.60 -4.07 26.79
C GLY A 27 -1.82 -3.57 27.58
N HIS A 28 -2.90 -3.20 26.88
CA HIS A 28 -4.16 -2.76 27.50
C HIS A 28 -5.24 -3.85 27.49
N ALA A 29 -4.95 -5.02 26.92
CA ALA A 29 -5.90 -6.13 26.84
C ALA A 29 -6.16 -6.75 28.22
N GLN A 30 -7.44 -7.04 28.50
CA GLN A 30 -7.88 -7.73 29.73
C GLN A 30 -8.39 -9.15 29.44
N GLY A 31 -8.06 -9.71 28.27
CA GLY A 31 -8.46 -11.03 27.81
C GLY A 31 -7.79 -11.38 26.47
N PRO A 32 -8.09 -12.57 25.91
CA PRO A 32 -7.58 -12.99 24.60
C PRO A 32 -7.90 -11.99 23.50
N VAL A 33 -6.95 -11.75 22.59
CA VAL A 33 -7.09 -10.80 21.48
C VAL A 33 -7.07 -11.54 20.16
N HIS A 34 -8.09 -11.32 19.33
CA HIS A 34 -8.14 -11.79 17.95
C HIS A 34 -8.09 -10.58 17.01
N SER A 35 -7.04 -10.47 16.21
CA SER A 35 -6.85 -9.40 15.23
C SER A 35 -7.16 -9.90 13.83
N PHE A 36 -8.16 -9.30 13.19
CA PHE A 36 -8.46 -9.50 11.77
C PHE A 36 -8.04 -8.24 11.01
N VAL A 37 -7.12 -8.39 10.06
CA VAL A 37 -6.41 -7.27 9.45
C VAL A 37 -6.64 -7.23 7.94
N LEU A 38 -7.01 -6.05 7.46
CA LEU A 38 -6.95 -5.67 6.05
C LEU A 38 -5.61 -4.95 5.85
N SER A 39 -4.76 -5.49 4.99
CA SER A 39 -3.46 -4.90 4.70
C SER A 39 -3.54 -4.05 3.44
N ASP A 40 -3.02 -2.84 3.55
CA ASP A 40 -2.69 -1.91 2.46
C ASP A 40 -1.16 -1.72 2.32
N VAL A 41 -0.37 -2.49 3.08
CA VAL A 41 1.08 -2.33 3.15
C VAL A 41 1.75 -3.33 2.21
N PRO A 42 2.63 -2.87 1.29
CA PRO A 42 3.43 -3.77 0.47
C PRO A 42 4.22 -4.78 1.32
N GLY A 43 4.10 -6.07 0.97
CA GLY A 43 4.72 -7.16 1.70
C GLY A 43 4.06 -7.55 3.03
N ASP A 44 2.94 -6.91 3.39
CA ASP A 44 2.04 -7.30 4.48
C ASP A 44 2.71 -7.43 5.87
N ASP A 45 3.79 -6.69 6.15
CA ASP A 45 4.50 -6.76 7.43
C ASP A 45 3.59 -6.29 8.59
N PRO A 46 3.21 -7.19 9.53
CA PRO A 46 2.34 -6.86 10.65
C PRO A 46 2.87 -5.75 11.58
N ALA A 47 4.19 -5.56 11.65
CA ALA A 47 4.80 -4.50 12.45
C ALA A 47 4.63 -3.11 11.82
N ILE A 48 4.38 -3.08 10.51
CA ILE A 48 4.19 -1.87 9.72
C ILE A 48 2.70 -1.54 9.57
N ILE A 49 1.84 -2.53 9.33
CA ILE A 49 0.38 -2.33 9.16
C ILE A 49 -0.21 -1.60 10.37
N GLY A 50 -0.76 -0.40 10.14
CA GLY A 50 -1.30 0.45 11.21
C GLY A 50 -0.27 0.86 12.28
N SER A 51 1.04 0.72 12.00
CA SER A 51 2.15 0.78 12.98
C SER A 51 2.09 -0.33 14.06
N GLY A 52 1.58 -1.51 13.69
CA GLY A 52 1.57 -2.72 14.50
C GLY A 52 0.92 -2.56 15.87
N PRO A 53 -0.31 -2.02 16.01
CA PRO A 53 -0.89 -1.74 17.32
C PRO A 53 -1.14 -3.03 18.14
N SER A 54 -1.57 -4.08 17.45
CA SER A 54 -1.78 -5.42 18.00
C SER A 54 -0.66 -6.38 17.65
N TRP A 55 0.45 -5.93 17.05
CA TRP A 55 1.60 -6.79 16.76
C TRP A 55 2.63 -6.69 17.89
N PRO A 56 3.16 -7.81 18.43
CA PRO A 56 4.21 -7.77 19.44
C PRO A 56 5.39 -6.93 18.94
N GLY A 57 5.65 -5.81 19.60
CA GLY A 57 6.76 -4.92 19.26
C GLY A 57 7.92 -5.11 20.23
N ASP A 58 9.14 -5.01 19.74
CA ASP A 58 10.36 -5.18 20.55
C ASP A 58 10.71 -3.95 21.41
N GLY A 59 10.01 -2.83 21.21
CA GLY A 59 10.26 -1.56 21.87
C GLY A 59 11.23 -0.72 21.03
N ASP A 60 10.68 0.26 20.31
CA ASP A 60 11.47 1.15 19.48
C ASP A 60 12.37 2.08 20.32
N ASN A 61 13.61 2.28 19.86
CA ASN A 61 14.49 3.30 20.40
C ASN A 61 14.44 4.56 19.52
N PRO A 62 13.79 5.65 19.96
CA PRO A 62 13.67 6.87 19.15
C PRO A 62 14.95 7.73 19.18
N LEU A 63 15.87 7.50 20.11
CA LEU A 63 17.02 8.39 20.35
C LEU A 63 17.92 8.56 19.12
N PRO A 64 18.29 7.51 18.36
CA PRO A 64 19.13 7.68 17.16
C PRO A 64 18.46 8.59 16.11
N VAL A 65 17.15 8.45 15.93
CA VAL A 65 16.38 9.27 14.99
C VAL A 65 16.31 10.72 15.48
N LEU A 66 15.97 10.94 16.75
CA LEU A 66 15.89 12.28 17.33
C LEU A 66 17.24 13.01 17.28
N GLN A 67 18.33 12.31 17.57
CA GLN A 67 19.70 12.84 17.49
C GLN A 67 20.09 13.19 16.05
N LYS A 68 19.81 12.31 15.08
CA LYS A 68 20.08 12.56 13.65
C LYS A 68 19.48 13.88 13.17
N PHE A 69 18.27 14.21 13.65
CA PHE A 69 17.54 15.42 13.27
C PHE A 69 17.66 16.57 14.30
N SER A 70 18.54 16.44 15.31
CA SER A 70 18.71 17.45 16.38
C SER A 70 17.38 17.87 17.05
N ILE A 71 16.45 16.91 17.19
CA ILE A 71 15.15 17.12 17.84
C ILE A 71 15.29 16.75 19.31
N PRO A 72 14.93 17.64 20.26
CA PRO A 72 14.97 17.30 21.68
C PRO A 72 13.96 16.20 22.00
N ALA A 73 14.36 15.26 22.85
CA ALA A 73 13.46 14.19 23.29
C ALA A 73 12.25 14.77 24.05
N PRO A 74 11.02 14.32 23.74
CA PRO A 74 9.84 14.65 24.54
C PRO A 74 10.04 14.35 26.03
N LYS A 75 9.39 15.15 26.89
CA LYS A 75 9.40 14.92 28.36
C LYS A 75 8.68 13.63 28.77
N VAL A 76 7.75 13.16 27.93
CA VAL A 76 7.07 11.87 28.13
C VAL A 76 8.08 10.75 27.89
N GLN A 77 8.07 9.72 28.75
CA GLN A 77 8.96 8.57 28.54
C GLN A 77 8.52 7.76 27.32
N ALA A 78 9.50 7.32 26.53
CA ALA A 78 9.26 6.34 25.49
C ALA A 78 8.74 5.04 26.12
N LYS A 79 7.71 4.47 25.51
CA LYS A 79 7.10 3.22 25.92
C LYS A 79 8.14 2.09 25.81
N LYS A 80 8.28 1.29 26.86
CA LYS A 80 9.03 0.03 26.81
C LYS A 80 8.20 -1.07 26.16
N THR A 81 8.85 -2.15 25.73
CA THR A 81 8.24 -3.34 25.14
C THR A 81 6.96 -3.75 25.89
N THR A 82 5.83 -3.78 25.19
CA THR A 82 4.54 -4.22 25.75
C THR A 82 4.38 -5.71 25.50
N LYS A 83 4.52 -6.52 26.55
CA LYS A 83 4.20 -7.96 26.54
C LYS A 83 2.83 -8.18 27.18
N SER A 84 1.87 -8.64 26.39
CA SER A 84 0.62 -9.19 26.93
C SER A 84 0.87 -10.60 27.45
N THR A 85 0.16 -10.98 28.52
CA THR A 85 0.10 -12.37 29.01
C THR A 85 -1.06 -13.16 28.41
N TRP A 86 -1.95 -12.49 27.67
CA TRP A 86 -3.11 -13.11 27.04
C TRP A 86 -2.75 -13.72 25.69
N GLU A 87 -3.46 -14.78 25.31
CA GLU A 87 -3.39 -15.34 23.96
C GLU A 87 -3.70 -14.27 22.93
N HIS A 88 -2.87 -14.23 21.87
CA HIS A 88 -3.05 -13.31 20.76
C HIS A 88 -3.02 -14.08 19.45
N GLN A 89 -4.12 -14.00 18.70
CA GLN A 89 -4.23 -14.51 17.35
C GLN A 89 -4.24 -13.33 16.38
N TYR A 90 -3.40 -13.39 15.36
CA TYR A 90 -3.31 -12.38 14.33
C TYR A 90 -3.52 -13.00 12.96
N LYS A 91 -4.49 -12.49 12.21
CA LYS A 91 -4.84 -12.99 10.89
C LYS A 91 -5.06 -11.83 9.92
N ILE A 92 -4.27 -11.81 8.87
CA ILE A 92 -4.56 -10.97 7.71
C ILE A 92 -5.66 -11.69 6.92
N VAL A 93 -6.78 -10.99 6.72
CA VAL A 93 -7.98 -11.54 6.07
C VAL A 93 -8.17 -11.04 4.66
N ALA A 94 -7.50 -9.95 4.30
CA ALA A 94 -7.54 -9.38 2.95
C ALA A 94 -6.29 -8.54 2.71
N THR A 95 -5.75 -8.68 1.50
CA THR A 95 -4.57 -7.98 0.98
C THR A 95 -4.86 -7.54 -0.47
N PRO A 96 -4.05 -6.63 -1.05
CA PRO A 96 -4.21 -6.24 -2.45
C PRO A 96 -4.09 -7.44 -3.40
N ILE A 97 -3.17 -8.38 -3.12
CA ILE A 97 -3.07 -9.61 -3.91
C ILE A 97 -4.33 -10.49 -3.86
N ASN A 98 -5.08 -10.49 -2.74
CA ASN A 98 -6.37 -11.20 -2.69
C ASN A 98 -7.42 -10.57 -3.62
N MET A 99 -7.42 -9.25 -3.74
CA MET A 99 -8.29 -8.53 -4.66
C MET A 99 -7.93 -8.84 -6.13
N LEU A 100 -6.64 -8.80 -6.48
CA LEU A 100 -6.18 -9.20 -7.81
C LEU A 100 -6.54 -10.65 -8.14
N ALA A 101 -6.36 -11.58 -7.19
CA ALA A 101 -6.73 -12.98 -7.38
C ALA A 101 -8.25 -13.17 -7.61
N ALA A 102 -9.10 -12.37 -6.94
CA ALA A 102 -10.54 -12.41 -7.12
C ALA A 102 -10.94 -11.90 -8.52
N VAL A 103 -10.33 -10.80 -8.98
CA VAL A 103 -10.53 -10.26 -10.34
C VAL A 103 -10.04 -11.25 -11.39
N GLU A 104 -8.85 -11.82 -11.19
CA GLU A 104 -8.27 -12.83 -12.08
C GLU A 104 -9.20 -14.02 -12.24
N LYS A 105 -9.73 -14.55 -11.12
CA LYS A 105 -10.70 -15.65 -11.13
C LYS A 105 -11.96 -15.31 -11.94
N SER A 106 -12.49 -14.10 -11.78
CA SER A 106 -13.68 -13.64 -12.51
C SER A 106 -13.42 -13.53 -14.02
N LEU A 107 -12.28 -12.98 -14.41
CA LEU A 107 -11.88 -12.83 -15.82
C LEU A 107 -11.61 -14.19 -16.48
N ARG A 108 -10.91 -15.10 -15.80
CA ARG A 108 -10.68 -16.46 -16.32
C ARG A 108 -11.97 -17.23 -16.54
N ALA A 109 -12.99 -17.03 -15.69
CA ALA A 109 -14.30 -17.65 -15.86
C ALA A 109 -15.06 -17.15 -17.11
N ASN A 110 -14.60 -16.07 -17.74
CA ASN A 110 -15.15 -15.49 -18.95
C ASN A 110 -14.14 -15.55 -20.13
N ASP A 111 -13.21 -16.51 -20.09
CA ASP A 111 -12.25 -16.80 -21.17
C ASP A 111 -11.28 -15.65 -21.53
N TRP A 112 -10.96 -14.78 -20.56
CA TRP A 112 -9.92 -13.76 -20.74
C TRP A 112 -8.51 -14.34 -20.56
N SER A 113 -7.61 -13.95 -21.46
CA SER A 113 -6.16 -14.08 -21.26
C SER A 113 -5.69 -12.99 -20.30
N ILE A 114 -4.84 -13.34 -19.33
CA ILE A 114 -4.48 -12.41 -18.25
C ILE A 114 -2.97 -12.31 -18.14
N CYS A 115 -2.46 -11.08 -18.15
CA CYS A 115 -1.12 -10.75 -17.72
C CYS A 115 -1.22 -10.08 -16.34
N ASN A 116 -0.93 -10.84 -15.29
CA ASN A 116 -0.93 -10.35 -13.91
C ASN A 116 0.47 -9.87 -13.54
N LEU A 117 0.61 -8.59 -13.24
CA LEU A 117 1.86 -7.91 -12.88
C LEU A 117 2.11 -7.89 -11.36
N GLY A 118 1.16 -8.40 -10.56
CA GLY A 118 1.24 -8.38 -9.10
C GLY A 118 0.76 -7.07 -8.48
N ASP A 119 1.05 -6.88 -7.21
CA ASP A 119 0.55 -5.80 -6.34
C ASP A 119 1.62 -4.78 -5.91
N CYS A 120 2.78 -4.78 -6.58
CA CYS A 120 3.91 -3.90 -6.26
C CYS A 120 4.27 -2.95 -7.43
N GLU A 121 3.32 -2.63 -8.32
CA GLU A 121 3.57 -1.63 -9.36
C GLU A 121 3.69 -0.23 -8.74
N GLU A 122 4.78 0.46 -9.05
CA GLU A 122 5.02 1.82 -8.60
C GLU A 122 5.46 2.70 -9.77
N GLY A 123 5.27 4.00 -9.61
CA GLY A 123 5.80 5.02 -10.51
C GLY A 123 4.77 6.05 -10.94
N SER A 124 5.11 6.82 -11.98
CA SER A 124 4.18 7.81 -12.52
C SER A 124 3.05 7.10 -13.29
N PRO A 125 1.81 7.60 -13.20
CA PRO A 125 0.69 7.09 -14.00
C PRO A 125 0.99 7.00 -15.49
N ARG A 126 1.74 7.96 -16.04
CA ARG A 126 2.18 7.98 -17.43
C ARG A 126 3.09 6.82 -17.78
N ASP A 127 4.11 6.55 -16.95
CA ASP A 127 5.06 5.48 -17.22
C ASP A 127 4.39 4.11 -17.10
N MET A 128 3.53 3.94 -16.09
CA MET A 128 2.71 2.74 -15.92
C MET A 128 1.83 2.50 -17.15
N ALA A 129 1.11 3.52 -17.62
CA ALA A 129 0.27 3.43 -18.80
C ALA A 129 1.06 3.00 -20.05
N ALA A 130 2.24 3.62 -20.26
CA ALA A 130 3.10 3.29 -21.39
C ALA A 130 3.61 1.84 -21.35
N ARG A 131 3.99 1.34 -20.17
CA ARG A 131 4.42 -0.05 -19.95
C ARG A 131 3.27 -1.03 -20.22
N HIS A 132 2.09 -0.79 -19.65
CA HIS A 132 0.95 -1.69 -19.80
C HIS A 132 0.50 -1.77 -21.26
N LEU A 133 0.40 -0.64 -21.97
CA LEU A 133 0.07 -0.66 -23.39
C LEU A 133 1.14 -1.36 -24.25
N ASN A 134 2.42 -1.28 -23.86
CA ASN A 134 3.48 -2.01 -24.56
C ASN A 134 3.30 -3.54 -24.40
N ILE A 135 2.90 -4.02 -23.22
CA ILE A 135 2.60 -5.44 -22.98
C ILE A 135 1.41 -5.90 -23.85
N LEU A 136 0.31 -5.13 -23.89
CA LEU A 136 -0.85 -5.45 -24.73
C LEU A 136 -0.48 -5.56 -26.22
N GLN A 137 0.39 -4.67 -26.71
CA GLN A 137 0.84 -4.69 -28.12
C GLN A 137 1.72 -5.89 -28.43
N GLN A 138 2.54 -6.35 -27.49
CA GLN A 138 3.43 -7.50 -27.68
C GLN A 138 2.71 -8.84 -27.61
N GLN A 139 1.53 -8.88 -26.98
CA GLN A 139 0.72 -10.08 -26.80
C GLN A 139 -0.70 -9.89 -27.35
N PRO A 140 -0.86 -9.65 -28.66
CA PRO A 140 -2.17 -9.36 -29.23
C PRO A 140 -3.09 -10.57 -29.08
N SER A 141 -4.17 -10.40 -28.31
CA SER A 141 -5.27 -11.35 -28.16
C SER A 141 -6.57 -10.57 -28.14
N SER A 142 -7.64 -11.16 -28.69
CA SER A 142 -8.95 -10.50 -28.76
C SER A 142 -9.53 -10.19 -27.37
N ASN A 143 -9.17 -10.99 -26.35
CA ASN A 143 -9.63 -10.86 -24.97
C ASN A 143 -8.44 -10.95 -24.01
N MET A 144 -7.61 -9.90 -23.95
CA MET A 144 -6.51 -9.80 -22.98
C MET A 144 -6.79 -8.73 -21.93
N ALA A 145 -6.51 -9.05 -20.67
CA ALA A 145 -6.50 -8.12 -19.56
C ALA A 145 -5.11 -8.03 -18.93
N ILE A 146 -4.72 -6.82 -18.53
CA ILE A 146 -3.59 -6.60 -17.62
C ILE A 146 -4.17 -6.33 -16.24
N LEU A 147 -3.64 -7.04 -15.24
CA LEU A 147 -3.95 -6.81 -13.83
C LEU A 147 -2.69 -6.31 -13.14
N SER A 148 -2.83 -5.21 -12.41
CA SER A 148 -1.76 -4.61 -11.63
C SER A 148 -2.35 -3.96 -10.39
N GLY A 149 -1.70 -4.14 -9.25
CA GLY A 149 -1.90 -3.37 -8.02
C GLY A 149 -0.60 -2.70 -7.60
N GLY A 150 -0.69 -1.75 -6.69
CA GLY A 150 0.42 -0.97 -6.18
C GLY A 150 0.07 0.50 -6.10
N GLU A 151 1.08 1.36 -5.97
CA GLU A 151 0.91 2.78 -5.65
C GLU A 151 1.43 3.68 -6.78
N ALA A 152 0.51 4.33 -7.48
CA ALA A 152 0.84 5.33 -8.49
C ALA A 152 1.08 6.70 -7.85
N ALA A 153 2.06 7.46 -8.33
CA ALA A 153 2.42 8.77 -7.80
C ALA A 153 2.31 9.88 -8.86
N SER A 154 1.31 10.75 -8.70
CA SER A 154 1.12 11.94 -9.53
C SER A 154 2.01 13.09 -9.08
N MET A 155 2.60 13.80 -10.04
CA MET A 155 3.28 15.07 -9.77
C MET A 155 2.27 16.22 -9.83
N VAL A 156 2.04 16.91 -8.72
CA VAL A 156 1.12 18.05 -8.66
C VAL A 156 1.83 19.31 -9.17
N LEU A 157 1.44 19.75 -10.37
CA LEU A 157 2.03 20.92 -11.05
C LEU A 157 1.10 22.13 -11.12
N GLY A 158 -0.16 22.01 -10.68
CA GLY A 158 -1.17 23.06 -10.76
C GLY A 158 -2.25 22.90 -9.70
N ASP A 159 -3.36 23.61 -9.87
CA ASP A 159 -4.49 23.70 -8.94
C ASP A 159 -5.72 22.86 -9.36
N GLY A 160 -5.53 21.93 -10.32
CA GLY A 160 -6.56 21.02 -10.78
C GLY A 160 -6.96 19.97 -9.72
N ILE A 161 -8.08 19.29 -9.96
CA ILE A 161 -8.60 18.23 -9.10
C ILE A 161 -8.44 16.89 -9.81
N GLY A 162 -7.70 15.97 -9.19
CA GLY A 162 -7.40 14.65 -9.74
C GLY A 162 -6.84 13.72 -8.69
N GLY A 163 -6.25 12.62 -9.16
CA GLY A 163 -5.56 11.64 -8.34
C GLY A 163 -4.85 10.61 -9.22
N PRO A 164 -3.94 9.80 -8.67
CA PRO A 164 -3.12 8.89 -9.45
C PRO A 164 -3.92 7.90 -10.31
N ASN A 165 -4.99 7.32 -9.78
CA ASN A 165 -5.88 6.42 -10.53
C ASN A 165 -6.58 7.10 -11.71
N ARG A 166 -7.05 8.35 -11.50
CA ARG A 166 -7.70 9.14 -12.56
C ARG A 166 -6.71 9.56 -13.64
N GLU A 167 -5.51 9.96 -13.24
CA GLU A 167 -4.44 10.29 -14.16
C GLU A 167 -4.00 9.06 -14.96
N TYR A 168 -3.91 7.88 -14.33
CA TYR A 168 -3.54 6.64 -15.01
C TYR A 168 -4.54 6.26 -16.10
N VAL A 169 -5.84 6.31 -15.81
CA VAL A 169 -6.88 6.04 -16.82
C VAL A 169 -6.81 7.06 -17.96
N LEU A 170 -6.58 8.34 -17.65
CA LEU A 170 -6.41 9.38 -18.65
C LEU A 170 -5.17 9.12 -19.54
N GLU A 171 -4.03 8.80 -18.94
CA GLU A 171 -2.78 8.52 -19.64
C GLU A 171 -2.88 7.25 -20.52
N ILE A 172 -3.59 6.21 -20.07
CA ILE A 172 -3.93 5.04 -20.92
C ILE A 172 -4.67 5.50 -22.18
N MET A 173 -5.71 6.32 -22.04
CA MET A 173 -6.52 6.75 -23.19
C MET A 173 -5.73 7.67 -24.13
N LEU A 174 -4.94 8.60 -23.58
CA LEU A 174 -4.08 9.49 -24.35
C LEU A 174 -3.01 8.73 -25.12
N GLU A 175 -2.34 7.78 -24.46
CA GLU A 175 -1.28 6.99 -25.06
C GLU A 175 -1.83 6.00 -26.09
N ALA A 176 -2.98 5.36 -25.84
CA ALA A 176 -3.66 4.52 -26.81
C ALA A 176 -4.02 5.29 -28.09
N LYS A 177 -4.54 6.53 -27.93
CA LYS A 177 -4.81 7.44 -29.04
C LYS A 177 -3.53 7.85 -29.78
N ARG A 178 -2.46 8.17 -29.05
CA ARG A 178 -1.15 8.56 -29.64
C ARG A 178 -0.54 7.44 -30.47
N ARG A 179 -0.71 6.20 -30.03
CA ARG A 179 -0.23 4.99 -30.72
C ARG A 179 -1.17 4.49 -31.82
N SER A 180 -2.35 5.11 -32.00
CA SER A 180 -3.38 4.64 -32.93
C SER A 180 -3.72 3.15 -32.71
N LEU A 181 -3.86 2.72 -31.46
CA LEU A 181 -4.13 1.32 -31.14
C LEU A 181 -5.46 0.86 -31.77
N PRO A 182 -5.48 -0.27 -32.48
CA PRO A 182 -6.71 -0.82 -33.04
C PRO A 182 -7.56 -1.48 -31.94
N GLY A 183 -8.87 -1.59 -32.20
CA GLY A 183 -9.81 -2.29 -31.32
C GLY A 183 -10.41 -1.42 -30.21
N SER A 184 -11.10 -2.08 -29.29
CA SER A 184 -11.71 -1.46 -28.11
C SER A 184 -10.80 -1.63 -26.90
N LEU A 185 -10.51 -0.53 -26.20
CA LEU A 185 -9.76 -0.53 -24.95
C LEU A 185 -10.66 -0.05 -23.81
N THR A 186 -10.67 -0.81 -22.73
CA THR A 186 -11.29 -0.41 -21.46
C THR A 186 -10.19 -0.31 -20.40
N ALA A 187 -10.17 0.81 -19.68
CA ALA A 187 -9.26 1.03 -18.56
C ALA A 187 -10.07 1.33 -17.31
N PHE A 188 -9.67 0.72 -16.20
CA PHE A 188 -10.28 0.90 -14.89
C PHE A 188 -9.15 0.91 -13.85
N ALA A 189 -9.18 1.90 -12.97
CA ALA A 189 -8.27 1.99 -11.83
C ALA A 189 -9.06 2.56 -10.66
N ILE A 190 -8.90 1.94 -9.50
CA ILE A 190 -9.60 2.27 -8.27
C ILE A 190 -8.67 2.14 -7.10
N ASP A 191 -8.91 2.98 -6.11
CA ASP A 191 -8.32 2.81 -4.80
C ASP A 191 -9.15 1.81 -3.99
N ASN A 192 -8.50 1.06 -3.11
CA ASN A 192 -9.18 0.10 -2.23
C ASN A 192 -9.89 0.80 -1.06
N ASP A 193 -9.52 2.06 -0.78
CA ASP A 193 -10.13 2.90 0.26
C ASP A 193 -11.36 3.69 -0.24
N GLY A 194 -11.60 3.69 -1.55
CA GLY A 194 -12.76 4.29 -2.21
C GLY A 194 -12.62 5.78 -2.59
N VAL A 195 -11.42 6.36 -2.52
CA VAL A 195 -11.14 7.78 -2.86
C VAL A 195 -10.52 7.96 -4.25
#